data_AF-A0A1F8MKM1-F1
#
_entry.id   AF-A0A1F8MKM1-F1
#
_cell.length_a   1.000
_cell.length_b   1.000
_cell.length_c   1.000
_cell.angle_alpha   90.00
_cell.angle_beta   90.00
_cell.angle_gamma   90.00
#
_symmetry.space_group_name_H-M   'P 1'
#
loop_
_entity.id
_entity.type
_entity.pdbx_description
1 polymer ?
#
loop_
_entity_poly.entity_id
_entity_poly.type
_entity_poly.pdbx_seq_one_letter_code
_entity_poly.pdbx_strand_id
1 'polypeptide(L)'
;MKGYKFILIVGAICLAASALLYTLHYQIFQDTHHIYIYMLGDFAFLPLEVFLVVVIIERVLARREKQAVLYKMNMVIGAFFSEIGNYLLGDLVKDFKNRGDIARNLNVSADWTAKEFKRATNFAYSLKIDLDIRDIDLEGLKKYLSGKRMYLLTLLENPNLLEHDRFTDLLWATTHLDEELEARASLKDLSKADLEHLAVDIQRMYDHLASEWLDYAQHLKANYPFLFSLVLRTHPFQEKPSAAFA
;
A
#
# COMPACT_ATOMS: atom_id res chain seq x y z
N MET A 1 19.79 14.40 -21.75
CA MET A 1 20.39 15.59 -22.42
C MET A 1 19.48 16.82 -22.52
N LYS A 2 18.14 16.71 -22.58
CA LYS A 2 17.25 17.90 -22.65
C LYS A 2 17.20 18.75 -21.36
N GLY A 3 17.29 18.14 -20.17
CA GLY A 3 17.23 18.86 -18.88
C GLY A 3 18.42 19.80 -18.62
N TYR A 4 19.64 19.37 -18.95
CA TYR A 4 20.84 20.20 -18.79
C TYR A 4 20.81 21.47 -19.65
N LYS A 5 20.31 21.37 -20.89
CA LYS A 5 20.17 22.54 -21.78
C LYS A 5 19.19 23.58 -21.22
N PHE A 6 18.10 23.14 -20.58
CA PHE A 6 17.13 24.03 -19.96
C PHE A 6 17.75 24.82 -18.79
N ILE A 7 18.45 24.13 -17.88
CA ILE A 7 19.11 24.76 -16.72
C ILE A 7 20.13 25.79 -17.18
N LEU A 8 20.93 25.47 -18.21
CA LEU A 8 21.95 26.38 -18.74
C LEU A 8 21.33 27.64 -19.38
N ILE A 9 20.24 27.48 -20.14
CA ILE A 9 19.56 28.63 -20.78
C ILE A 9 18.94 29.54 -19.72
N VAL A 10 18.23 28.97 -18.75
CA VAL A 10 17.62 29.74 -17.67
C VAL A 10 18.70 30.45 -16.85
N GLY A 11 19.77 29.75 -16.49
CA GLY A 11 20.92 30.35 -15.79
C GLY A 11 21.53 31.51 -16.55
N ALA A 12 21.74 31.38 -17.87
CA ALA A 12 22.27 32.45 -18.71
C ALA A 12 21.33 33.67 -18.77
N ILE A 13 20.01 33.46 -18.85
CA ILE A 13 19.02 34.53 -18.84
C ILE A 13 19.03 35.25 -17.49
N CYS A 14 19.06 34.53 -16.38
CA CYS A 14 19.12 35.12 -15.04
C CYS A 14 20.41 35.94 -14.83
N LEU A 15 21.56 35.44 -15.30
CA LEU A 15 22.82 36.17 -15.25
C LEU A 15 22.77 37.46 -16.09
N ALA A 16 22.24 37.38 -17.30
CA ALA A 16 22.08 38.55 -18.18
C ALA A 16 21.12 39.59 -17.57
N ALA A 17 20.00 39.14 -16.99
CA ALA A 17 19.04 40.01 -16.31
C ALA A 17 19.66 40.68 -15.08
N SER A 18 20.40 39.93 -14.26
CA SER A 18 21.12 40.48 -13.10
C SER A 18 22.13 41.55 -13.52
N ALA A 19 22.96 41.27 -14.54
CA ALA A 19 23.92 42.23 -15.08
C ALA A 19 23.25 43.51 -15.62
N LEU A 20 22.13 43.36 -16.32
CA LEU A 20 21.34 44.49 -16.83
C LEU A 20 20.79 45.35 -15.68
N LEU A 21 20.22 44.73 -14.64
CA LEU A 21 19.66 45.42 -13.48
C LEU A 21 20.73 46.20 -12.72
N TYR A 22 21.89 45.60 -12.47
CA TYR A 22 23.01 46.30 -11.83
C TYR A 22 23.54 47.47 -12.69
N THR A 23 23.58 47.31 -14.01
CA THR A 23 24.00 48.38 -14.94
C THR A 23 23.02 49.55 -14.91
N LEU A 24 21.71 49.27 -14.94
CA LEU A 24 20.67 50.30 -14.85
C LEU A 24 20.71 51.01 -13.49
N HIS A 25 20.87 50.27 -12.39
CA HIS A 25 21.03 50.85 -11.06
C HIS A 25 22.22 51.82 -11.02
N TYR A 26 23.37 51.41 -11.57
CA TYR A 26 24.54 52.27 -11.64
C TYR A 26 24.30 53.51 -12.51
N GLN A 27 23.66 53.40 -13.67
CA GLN A 27 23.38 54.55 -14.53
C GLN A 27 22.46 55.60 -13.88
N ILE A 28 21.50 55.17 -13.05
CA ILE A 28 20.54 56.07 -12.38
C ILE A 28 21.16 56.73 -11.14
N PHE A 29 21.82 55.95 -10.27
CA PHE A 29 22.29 56.43 -8.97
C PHE A 29 23.75 56.84 -8.95
N GLN A 30 24.56 56.39 -9.92
CA GLN A 30 26.01 56.61 -10.04
C GLN A 30 26.82 56.28 -8.77
N ASP A 31 26.27 55.44 -7.88
CA ASP A 31 26.87 55.06 -6.61
C ASP A 31 27.26 53.57 -6.62
N THR A 32 28.55 53.31 -6.77
CA THR A 32 29.09 51.95 -6.71
C THR A 32 29.17 51.41 -5.29
N HIS A 33 29.34 52.27 -4.29
CA HIS A 33 29.53 51.87 -2.90
C HIS A 33 28.25 51.21 -2.34
N HIS A 34 27.10 51.80 -2.65
CA HIS A 34 25.80 51.22 -2.29
C HIS A 34 25.63 49.83 -2.90
N ILE A 35 26.00 49.63 -4.18
CA ILE A 35 25.93 48.32 -4.84
C ILE A 35 26.82 47.30 -4.10
N TYR A 36 28.05 47.67 -3.74
CA TYR A 36 28.99 46.76 -3.07
C TYR A 36 28.53 46.33 -1.68
N ILE A 37 27.94 47.22 -0.87
CA ILE A 37 27.46 46.88 0.47
C ILE A 37 26.33 45.85 0.39
N TYR A 38 25.33 46.08 -0.46
CA TYR A 38 24.22 45.13 -0.62
C TYR A 38 24.70 43.79 -1.21
N MET A 39 25.58 43.83 -2.21
CA MET A 39 26.17 42.61 -2.79
C MET A 39 26.90 41.77 -1.74
N LEU A 40 27.68 42.39 -0.85
CA LEU A 40 28.37 41.67 0.23
C LEU A 40 27.37 41.07 1.24
N GLY A 41 26.30 41.81 1.55
CA GLY A 41 25.20 41.31 2.39
C GLY A 41 24.51 40.08 1.80
N ASP A 42 24.18 40.13 0.50
CA ASP A 42 23.57 39.02 -0.23
C ASP A 42 24.49 37.80 -0.25
N PHE A 43 25.79 37.99 -0.52
CA PHE A 43 26.77 36.90 -0.47
C PHE A 43 26.91 36.28 0.92
N ALA A 44 26.83 37.09 1.98
CA ALA A 44 26.88 36.61 3.36
C ALA A 44 25.62 35.82 3.75
N PHE A 45 24.46 36.14 3.16
CA PHE A 45 23.20 35.43 3.42
C PHE A 45 23.02 34.16 2.57
N LEU A 46 23.70 34.06 1.43
CA LEU A 46 23.60 32.95 0.47
C LEU A 46 23.71 31.56 1.12
N PRO A 47 24.61 31.27 2.08
CA PRO A 47 24.67 29.95 2.72
C PRO A 47 23.36 29.58 3.44
N LEU A 48 22.71 30.54 4.10
CA LEU A 48 21.44 30.32 4.80
C LEU A 48 20.29 30.14 3.81
N GLU A 49 20.27 30.93 2.74
CA GLU A 49 19.28 30.81 1.67
C GLU A 49 19.37 29.44 0.98
N VAL A 50 20.56 29.03 0.56
CA VAL A 50 20.79 27.72 -0.07
C VAL A 50 20.39 26.60 0.87
N PHE A 51 20.77 26.66 2.15
CA PHE A 51 20.36 25.66 3.14
C PHE A 51 18.85 25.56 3.25
N LEU A 52 18.15 26.68 3.40
CA LEU A 52 16.69 26.72 3.54
C LEU A 52 16.00 26.14 2.30
N VAL A 53 16.42 26.59 1.11
CA VAL A 53 15.84 26.14 -0.16
C VAL A 53 16.09 24.65 -0.37
N VAL A 54 17.31 24.16 -0.13
CA VAL A 54 17.65 22.74 -0.27
C VAL A 54 16.83 21.89 0.70
N VAL A 55 16.77 22.24 1.99
CA VAL A 55 16.01 21.45 2.97
C VAL A 55 14.51 21.40 2.63
N ILE A 56 13.93 22.51 2.18
CA ILE A 56 12.52 22.55 1.76
C ILE A 56 12.30 21.67 0.52
N ILE A 57 13.15 21.81 -0.50
CA ILE A 57 13.04 21.04 -1.75
C ILE A 57 13.21 19.54 -1.48
N GLU A 58 14.23 19.15 -0.70
CA GLU A 58 14.47 17.75 -0.30
C GLU A 58 13.26 17.17 0.43
N ARG A 59 12.67 17.88 1.39
CA ARG A 59 11.46 17.41 2.08
C ARG A 59 10.27 17.24 1.14
N VAL A 60 10.08 18.15 0.20
CA VAL A 60 8.99 18.07 -0.79
C VAL A 60 9.22 16.91 -1.76
N LEU A 61 10.45 16.71 -2.22
CA LEU A 61 10.83 15.59 -3.09
C LEU A 61 10.65 14.25 -2.38
N ALA A 62 11.21 14.11 -1.17
CA ALA A 62 11.09 12.89 -0.37
C ALA A 62 9.61 12.54 -0.09
N ARG A 63 8.76 13.54 0.15
CA ARG A 63 7.31 13.32 0.32
C ARG A 63 6.67 12.79 -0.97
N ARG A 64 7.02 13.36 -2.12
CA ARG A 64 6.49 12.90 -3.43
C ARG A 64 6.95 11.49 -3.76
N GLU A 65 8.21 11.17 -3.51
CA GLU A 65 8.76 9.83 -3.71
C GLU A 65 8.05 8.81 -2.83
N LYS A 66 7.90 9.09 -1.54
CA LYS A 66 7.15 8.24 -0.61
C LYS A 66 5.71 8.01 -1.08
N GLN A 67 5.03 9.07 -1.53
CA GLN A 67 3.67 8.96 -2.07
C GLN A 67 3.62 8.06 -3.32
N ALA A 68 4.60 8.18 -4.22
CA ALA A 68 4.68 7.37 -5.42
C ALA A 68 4.95 5.88 -5.11
N VAL A 69 5.77 5.59 -4.10
CA VAL A 69 5.98 4.23 -3.59
C VAL A 69 4.69 3.65 -3.03
N LEU A 70 3.97 4.40 -2.18
CA LEU A 70 2.68 3.97 -1.63
C LEU A 70 1.63 3.67 -2.71
N TYR A 71 1.55 4.49 -3.76
CA TYR A 71 0.65 4.22 -4.88
C TYR A 71 1.01 2.94 -5.63
N LYS A 72 2.30 2.74 -5.93
CA LYS A 72 2.78 1.51 -6.57
C LYS A 72 2.49 0.28 -5.72
N MET A 73 2.69 0.39 -4.41
CA MET A 73 2.39 -0.69 -3.48
C MET A 73 0.91 -1.06 -3.51
N ASN A 74 0.00 -0.08 -3.46
CA ASN A 74 -1.44 -0.36 -3.50
C ASN A 74 -1.87 -1.05 -4.81
N MET A 75 -1.18 -0.81 -5.92
CA MET A 75 -1.41 -1.58 -7.16
C MET A 75 -1.00 -3.06 -6.99
N VAL A 76 0.11 -3.32 -6.31
CA VAL A 76 0.58 -4.69 -6.02
C VAL A 76 -0.36 -5.42 -5.06
N ILE A 77 -0.80 -4.74 -3.99
CA ILE A 77 -1.82 -5.26 -3.06
C ILE A 77 -3.11 -5.60 -3.81
N GLY A 78 -3.52 -4.72 -4.75
CA GLY A 78 -4.68 -4.98 -5.59
C GLY A 78 -4.53 -6.20 -6.49
N ALA A 79 -3.35 -6.42 -7.07
CA ALA A 79 -3.05 -7.63 -7.83
C ALA A 79 -3.13 -8.88 -6.94
N PHE A 80 -2.59 -8.82 -5.72
CA PHE A 80 -2.68 -9.91 -4.75
C PHE A 80 -4.14 -10.26 -4.42
N PHE A 81 -4.99 -9.27 -4.14
CA PHE A 81 -6.39 -9.53 -3.85
C PHE A 81 -7.17 -10.06 -5.05
N SER A 82 -6.83 -9.60 -6.26
CA SER A 82 -7.43 -10.13 -7.49
C SER A 82 -7.06 -11.60 -7.73
N GLU A 83 -5.83 -12.00 -7.41
CA GLU A 83 -5.31 -13.33 -7.74
C GLU A 83 -5.45 -14.39 -6.66
N ILE A 84 -5.39 -13.98 -5.39
CA ILE A 84 -5.35 -14.86 -4.22
C ILE A 84 -6.34 -14.40 -3.16
N GLY A 85 -6.25 -13.15 -2.74
CA GLY A 85 -6.88 -12.72 -1.49
C GLY A 85 -8.41 -12.82 -1.50
N ASN A 86 -9.09 -12.39 -2.57
CA ASN A 86 -10.55 -12.47 -2.65
C ASN A 86 -11.06 -13.92 -2.68
N TYR A 87 -10.30 -14.83 -3.32
CA TYR A 87 -10.63 -16.25 -3.32
C TYR A 87 -10.51 -16.81 -1.90
N LEU A 88 -9.37 -16.63 -1.23
CA LEU A 88 -9.14 -17.15 0.12
C LEU A 88 -10.17 -16.60 1.13
N LEU A 89 -10.48 -15.31 1.07
CA LEU A 89 -11.51 -14.69 1.91
C LEU A 89 -12.87 -15.36 1.71
N GLY A 90 -13.28 -15.56 0.46
CA GLY A 90 -14.58 -16.10 0.12
C GLY A 90 -14.70 -17.61 0.30
N ASP A 91 -13.61 -18.34 0.13
CA ASP A 91 -13.60 -19.80 0.27
C ASP A 91 -13.65 -20.20 1.74
N LEU A 92 -12.74 -19.66 2.56
CA LEU A 92 -12.63 -20.02 3.97
C LEU A 92 -13.82 -19.54 4.82
N VAL A 93 -14.42 -18.39 4.48
CA VAL A 93 -15.56 -17.88 5.26
C VAL A 93 -16.78 -18.79 5.21
N LYS A 94 -16.90 -19.68 4.21
CA LYS A 94 -18.01 -20.63 4.09
C LYS A 94 -18.00 -21.65 5.22
N ASP A 95 -16.81 -22.03 5.65
CA ASP A 95 -16.53 -23.10 6.63
C ASP A 95 -16.51 -22.57 8.07
N PHE A 96 -16.55 -21.25 8.26
CA PHE A 96 -16.58 -20.64 9.58
C PHE A 96 -17.99 -20.65 10.18
N LYS A 97 -18.11 -21.11 11.42
CA LYS A 97 -19.40 -21.20 12.13
C LYS A 97 -19.99 -19.82 12.40
N ASN A 98 -19.14 -18.82 12.62
CA ASN A 98 -19.52 -17.42 12.82
C ASN A 98 -19.53 -16.56 11.54
N ARG A 99 -19.61 -17.18 10.35
CA ARG A 99 -19.64 -16.47 9.06
C ARG A 99 -20.64 -15.33 8.96
N GLY A 100 -21.82 -15.48 9.60
CA GLY A 100 -22.85 -14.44 9.58
C GLY A 100 -22.42 -13.17 10.33
N ASP A 101 -21.63 -13.31 11.38
CA ASP A 101 -21.08 -12.17 12.10
C ASP A 101 -19.93 -11.50 11.33
N ILE A 102 -19.05 -12.32 10.76
CA ILE A 102 -17.95 -11.87 9.90
C ILE A 102 -18.51 -11.10 8.70
N ALA A 103 -19.45 -11.68 7.96
CA ALA A 103 -20.06 -11.05 6.79
C ALA A 103 -20.74 -9.72 7.17
N ARG A 104 -21.50 -9.65 8.26
CA ARG A 104 -22.15 -8.39 8.69
C ARG A 104 -21.16 -7.27 8.99
N ASN A 105 -20.03 -7.57 9.64
CA ASN A 105 -19.05 -6.57 10.02
C ASN A 105 -18.09 -6.18 8.87
N LEU A 106 -17.89 -7.07 7.89
CA LEU A 106 -16.98 -6.88 6.75
C LEU A 106 -17.70 -6.59 5.43
N ASN A 107 -19.04 -6.48 5.43
CA ASN A 107 -19.82 -6.13 4.24
C ASN A 107 -19.69 -4.64 3.92
N VAL A 108 -18.64 -4.30 3.17
CA VAL A 108 -18.32 -2.94 2.74
C VAL A 108 -19.45 -2.38 1.89
N SER A 109 -19.90 -1.17 2.23
CA SER A 109 -20.95 -0.47 1.49
C SER A 109 -20.49 0.89 0.95
N ALA A 110 -21.20 1.39 -0.06
CA ALA A 110 -20.89 2.65 -0.73
C ALA A 110 -20.95 3.87 0.19
N ASP A 111 -21.70 3.79 1.29
CA ASP A 111 -21.88 4.84 2.30
C ASP A 111 -20.81 4.85 3.41
N TRP A 112 -19.95 3.82 3.51
CA TRP A 112 -18.94 3.73 4.56
C TRP A 112 -17.96 4.92 4.58
N THR A 113 -17.87 5.63 5.70
CA THR A 113 -16.84 6.66 5.91
C THR A 113 -15.58 6.03 6.51
N ALA A 114 -14.54 6.84 6.70
CA ALA A 114 -13.32 6.39 7.38
C ALA A 114 -13.58 5.82 8.79
N LYS A 115 -14.68 6.22 9.46
CA LYS A 115 -15.06 5.68 10.77
C LYS A 115 -15.56 4.24 10.68
N GLU A 116 -16.39 3.94 9.69
CA GLU A 116 -16.92 2.58 9.46
C GLU A 116 -15.80 1.63 9.05
N PHE A 117 -14.90 2.05 8.15
CA PHE A 117 -13.69 1.29 7.82
C PHE A 117 -12.86 1.01 9.07
N LYS A 118 -12.55 2.02 9.88
CA LYS A 118 -11.79 1.83 11.12
C LYS A 118 -12.46 0.85 12.09
N ARG A 119 -13.79 0.91 12.22
CA ARG A 119 -14.55 -0.05 13.04
C ARG A 119 -14.42 -1.47 12.51
N ALA A 120 -14.58 -1.66 11.20
CA ALA A 120 -14.45 -2.96 10.55
C ALA A 120 -13.01 -3.49 10.66
N THR A 121 -11.99 -2.65 10.48
CA THR A 121 -10.57 -3.05 10.57
C THR A 121 -10.24 -3.48 11.99
N ASN A 122 -10.72 -2.76 13.01
CA ASN A 122 -10.55 -3.16 14.41
C ASN A 122 -11.24 -4.49 14.74
N PHE A 123 -12.41 -4.75 14.14
CA PHE A 123 -13.08 -6.04 14.24
C PHE A 123 -12.25 -7.15 13.59
N ALA A 124 -11.74 -6.92 12.37
CA ALA A 124 -10.88 -7.87 11.65
C ALA A 124 -9.57 -8.19 12.40
N TYR A 125 -9.00 -7.22 13.12
CA TYR A 125 -7.79 -7.41 13.93
C TYR A 125 -7.97 -8.32 15.14
N SER A 126 -9.18 -8.38 15.69
CA SER A 126 -9.50 -9.19 16.86
C SER A 126 -10.50 -10.29 16.51
N LEU A 127 -10.48 -10.69 15.23
CA LEU A 127 -11.43 -11.63 14.69
C LEU A 127 -11.25 -12.98 15.36
N LYS A 128 -12.26 -13.38 16.12
CA LYS A 128 -12.33 -14.72 16.69
C LYS A 128 -13.03 -15.58 15.67
N ILE A 129 -12.27 -16.31 14.88
CA ILE A 129 -12.84 -17.25 13.92
C ILE A 129 -13.26 -18.51 14.69
N ASP A 130 -14.54 -18.85 14.62
CA ASP A 130 -15.03 -20.14 15.12
C ASP A 130 -14.89 -21.16 14.00
N LEU A 131 -13.75 -21.85 14.03
CA LEU A 131 -13.31 -22.77 13.00
C LEU A 131 -13.23 -24.19 13.54
N ASP A 132 -13.84 -25.13 12.83
CA ASP A 132 -13.49 -26.54 12.93
C ASP A 132 -12.63 -26.91 11.72
N ILE A 133 -11.36 -27.18 11.97
CA ILE A 133 -10.38 -27.52 10.92
C ILE A 133 -10.79 -28.74 10.08
N ARG A 134 -11.68 -29.59 10.61
CA ARG A 134 -12.21 -30.77 9.89
C ARG A 134 -13.22 -30.40 8.81
N ASP A 135 -13.82 -29.22 8.92
CA ASP A 135 -14.78 -28.72 7.94
C ASP A 135 -14.07 -28.05 6.74
N ILE A 136 -12.77 -27.75 6.86
CA ILE A 136 -11.97 -27.16 5.77
C ILE A 136 -11.43 -28.24 4.83
N ASP A 137 -11.56 -28.01 3.53
CA ASP A 137 -10.85 -28.78 2.50
C ASP A 137 -9.35 -28.41 2.45
N LEU A 138 -8.57 -28.99 3.36
CA LEU A 138 -7.12 -28.76 3.46
C LEU A 138 -6.36 -29.20 2.19
N GLU A 139 -6.81 -30.25 1.50
CA GLU A 139 -6.22 -30.71 0.25
C GLU A 139 -6.49 -29.72 -0.89
N GLY A 140 -7.72 -29.18 -0.96
CA GLY A 140 -8.09 -28.10 -1.87
C GLY A 140 -7.26 -26.85 -1.62
N LEU A 141 -7.10 -26.44 -0.36
CA LEU A 141 -6.29 -25.29 0.03
C LEU A 141 -4.81 -25.48 -0.33
N LYS A 142 -4.24 -26.66 -0.04
CA LYS A 142 -2.87 -27.03 -0.44
C LYS A 142 -2.69 -26.90 -1.94
N LYS A 143 -3.59 -27.50 -2.72
CA LYS A 143 -3.54 -27.46 -4.20
C LYS A 143 -3.64 -26.02 -4.73
N TYR A 144 -4.47 -25.20 -4.11
CA TYR A 144 -4.62 -23.80 -4.50
C TYR A 144 -3.36 -22.98 -4.21
N LEU A 145 -2.82 -23.06 -2.98
CA LEU A 145 -1.64 -22.29 -2.55
C LEU A 145 -0.38 -22.71 -3.31
N SER A 146 -0.14 -24.01 -3.47
CA SER A 146 0.97 -24.55 -4.27
C SER A 146 0.94 -24.04 -5.71
N GLY A 147 -0.24 -23.95 -6.32
CA GLY A 147 -0.43 -23.38 -7.66
C GLY A 147 -0.14 -21.88 -7.75
N LYS A 148 -0.13 -21.18 -6.62
CA LYS A 148 0.13 -19.74 -6.50
C LYS A 148 1.51 -19.41 -5.87
N ARG A 149 2.29 -20.42 -5.48
CA ARG A 149 3.60 -20.27 -4.82
C ARG A 149 4.57 -19.35 -5.57
N MET A 150 4.74 -19.56 -6.87
CA MET A 150 5.64 -18.72 -7.68
C MET A 150 5.20 -17.24 -7.66
N TYR A 151 3.90 -16.98 -7.68
CA TYR A 151 3.37 -15.62 -7.59
C TYR A 151 3.64 -14.98 -6.23
N LEU A 152 3.43 -15.72 -5.12
CA LEU A 152 3.77 -15.24 -3.77
C LEU A 152 5.26 -14.93 -3.62
N LEU A 153 6.14 -15.77 -4.16
CA LEU A 153 7.59 -15.53 -4.15
C LEU A 153 7.95 -14.27 -4.94
N THR A 154 7.36 -14.04 -6.12
CA THR A 154 7.57 -12.80 -6.89
C THR A 154 7.13 -11.55 -6.12
N LEU A 155 6.10 -11.64 -5.27
CA LEU A 155 5.70 -10.53 -4.42
C LEU A 155 6.74 -10.24 -3.32
N LEU A 156 7.32 -11.28 -2.72
CA LEU A 156 8.37 -11.15 -1.70
C LEU A 156 9.67 -10.56 -2.25
N GLU A 157 9.94 -10.69 -3.55
CA GLU A 157 11.10 -10.06 -4.19
C GLU A 157 11.01 -8.52 -4.25
N ASN A 158 9.85 -7.92 -4.01
CA ASN A 158 9.69 -6.47 -4.06
C ASN A 158 10.10 -5.82 -2.72
N PRO A 159 11.23 -5.09 -2.67
CA PRO A 159 11.73 -4.53 -1.41
C PRO A 159 10.78 -3.48 -0.80
N ASN A 160 9.97 -2.81 -1.63
CA ASN A 160 9.01 -1.83 -1.13
C ASN A 160 7.85 -2.50 -0.38
N LEU A 161 7.57 -3.79 -0.60
CA LEU A 161 6.58 -4.51 0.18
C LEU A 161 7.11 -4.83 1.57
N LEU A 162 8.39 -5.19 1.68
CA LEU A 162 9.06 -5.56 2.94
C LEU A 162 9.17 -4.41 3.95
N GLU A 163 9.04 -3.15 3.51
CA GLU A 163 8.98 -1.98 4.39
C GLU A 163 7.57 -1.74 4.98
N HIS A 164 6.57 -2.51 4.55
CA HIS A 164 5.20 -2.41 5.03
C HIS A 164 4.84 -3.60 5.91
N ASP A 165 4.80 -3.34 7.22
CA ASP A 165 4.59 -4.35 8.26
C ASP A 165 3.38 -5.26 7.97
N ARG A 166 2.21 -4.69 7.67
CA ARG A 166 0.96 -5.47 7.58
C ARG A 166 0.84 -6.38 6.36
N PHE A 167 1.11 -5.86 5.16
CA PHE A 167 1.05 -6.68 3.95
C PHE A 167 2.18 -7.70 3.93
N THR A 168 3.34 -7.36 4.50
CA THR A 168 4.43 -8.32 4.70
C THR A 168 4.02 -9.45 5.65
N ASP A 169 3.38 -9.13 6.78
CA ASP A 169 2.85 -10.14 7.71
C ASP A 169 1.82 -11.06 7.02
N LEU A 170 0.95 -10.50 6.18
CA LEU A 170 0.01 -11.29 5.38
C LEU A 170 0.72 -12.23 4.41
N LEU A 171 1.71 -11.74 3.67
CA LEU A 171 2.49 -12.57 2.75
C LEU A 171 3.18 -13.70 3.52
N TRP A 172 3.84 -13.39 4.64
CA TRP A 172 4.49 -14.38 5.50
C TRP A 172 3.52 -15.43 6.04
N ALA A 173 2.37 -15.01 6.56
CA ALA A 173 1.37 -15.95 7.08
C ALA A 173 0.83 -16.87 5.97
N THR A 174 0.64 -16.34 4.76
CA THR A 174 0.15 -17.10 3.60
C THR A 174 1.22 -18.09 3.10
N THR A 175 2.48 -17.67 2.98
CA THR A 175 3.58 -18.55 2.55
C THR A 175 3.92 -19.59 3.61
N HIS A 176 3.86 -19.24 4.89
CA HIS A 176 4.06 -20.19 5.98
C HIS A 176 3.02 -21.31 5.95
N LEU A 177 1.74 -20.96 5.76
CA LEU A 177 0.67 -21.94 5.62
C LEU A 177 0.87 -22.84 4.39
N ASP A 178 1.30 -22.29 3.25
CA ASP A 178 1.65 -23.05 2.05
C ASP A 178 2.80 -24.05 2.32
N GLU A 179 3.88 -23.59 2.97
CA GLU A 179 5.02 -24.42 3.34
C GLU A 179 4.63 -25.58 4.27
N GLU A 180 3.80 -25.30 5.28
CA GLU A 180 3.38 -26.31 6.24
C GLU A 180 2.45 -27.36 5.62
N LEU A 181 1.53 -26.94 4.75
CA LEU A 181 0.66 -27.86 4.00
C LEU A 181 1.47 -28.70 3.00
N GLU A 182 2.48 -28.11 2.36
CA GLU A 182 3.32 -28.80 1.39
C GLU A 182 4.21 -29.86 2.03
N ALA A 183 4.83 -29.53 3.17
CA ALA A 183 5.70 -30.44 3.91
C ALA A 183 5.02 -31.74 4.34
N ARG A 184 3.68 -31.74 4.42
CA ARG A 184 2.87 -32.89 4.82
C ARG A 184 2.52 -33.76 3.61
N ALA A 185 2.93 -35.03 3.65
CA ALA A 185 2.65 -36.01 2.59
C ALA A 185 1.15 -36.40 2.50
N SER A 186 0.42 -36.32 3.60
CA SER A 186 -1.03 -36.59 3.68
C SER A 186 -1.67 -35.65 4.70
N LEU A 187 -2.86 -35.14 4.38
CA LEU A 187 -3.67 -34.30 5.26
C LEU A 187 -4.87 -35.05 5.88
N LYS A 188 -4.99 -36.36 5.62
CA LYS A 188 -6.17 -37.15 6.01
C LYS A 188 -6.16 -37.68 7.45
N ASP A 189 -4.97 -37.94 8.01
CA ASP A 189 -4.80 -38.60 9.32
C ASP A 189 -3.89 -37.78 10.25
N LEU A 190 -4.11 -36.47 10.30
CA LEU A 190 -3.33 -35.56 11.13
C LEU A 190 -3.63 -35.77 12.62
N SER A 191 -2.60 -35.62 13.46
CA SER A 191 -2.79 -35.67 14.91
C SER A 191 -3.65 -34.50 15.38
N LYS A 192 -4.22 -34.61 16.58
CA LYS A 192 -5.01 -33.52 17.16
C LYS A 192 -4.19 -32.23 17.31
N ALA A 193 -2.92 -32.34 17.70
CA ALA A 193 -2.03 -31.20 17.84
C ALA A 193 -1.74 -30.54 16.48
N ASP A 194 -1.54 -31.34 15.43
CA ASP A 194 -1.30 -30.83 14.07
C ASP A 194 -2.52 -30.12 13.49
N LEU A 195 -3.72 -30.60 13.80
CA LEU A 195 -4.99 -29.98 13.44
C LEU A 195 -5.21 -28.67 14.19
N GLU A 196 -4.92 -28.63 15.48
CA GLU A 196 -4.97 -27.40 16.30
C GLU A 196 -3.95 -26.35 15.81
N HIS A 197 -2.74 -26.77 15.40
CA HIS A 197 -1.72 -25.87 14.84
C HIS A 197 -2.19 -25.24 13.52
N LEU A 198 -2.64 -26.05 12.55
CA LEU A 198 -3.14 -25.54 11.27
C LEU A 198 -4.33 -24.59 11.44
N ALA A 199 -5.22 -24.85 12.40
CA ALA A 199 -6.34 -23.96 12.70
C ALA A 199 -5.84 -22.57 13.12
N VAL A 200 -4.78 -22.50 13.94
CA VAL A 200 -4.16 -21.24 14.36
C VAL A 200 -3.49 -20.53 13.19
N ASP A 201 -2.81 -21.24 12.28
CA ASP A 201 -2.17 -20.59 11.13
C ASP A 201 -3.18 -20.09 10.10
N ILE A 202 -4.26 -20.84 9.84
CA ILE A 202 -5.38 -20.38 9.01
C ILE A 202 -6.02 -19.15 9.63
N GLN A 203 -6.24 -19.15 10.95
CA GLN A 203 -6.78 -17.99 11.64
C GLN A 203 -5.85 -16.79 11.50
N ARG A 204 -4.56 -16.94 11.80
CA ARG A 204 -3.56 -15.87 11.69
C ARG A 204 -3.55 -15.28 10.28
N MET A 205 -3.48 -16.13 9.26
CA MET A 205 -3.52 -15.70 7.86
C MET A 205 -4.82 -14.96 7.54
N TYR A 206 -5.97 -15.48 7.95
CA TYR A 206 -7.27 -14.88 7.64
C TYR A 206 -7.47 -13.52 8.33
N ASP A 207 -7.00 -13.35 9.56
CA ASP A 207 -7.07 -12.08 10.28
C ASP A 207 -6.25 -10.98 9.58
N HIS A 208 -5.02 -11.31 9.15
CA HIS A 208 -4.21 -10.42 8.32
C HIS A 208 -4.89 -10.12 6.98
N LEU A 209 -5.45 -11.16 6.34
CA LEU A 209 -6.07 -11.05 5.03
C LEU A 209 -7.30 -10.13 5.05
N ALA A 210 -8.19 -10.32 6.04
CA ALA A 210 -9.41 -9.52 6.19
C ALA A 210 -9.10 -8.07 6.57
N SER A 211 -8.15 -7.86 7.48
CA SER A 211 -7.78 -6.52 7.93
C SER A 211 -7.09 -5.72 6.82
N GLU A 212 -6.20 -6.34 6.04
CA GLU A 212 -5.52 -5.71 4.91
C GLU A 212 -6.49 -5.45 3.75
N TRP A 213 -7.47 -6.33 3.54
CA TRP A 213 -8.51 -6.14 2.53
C TRP A 213 -9.34 -4.89 2.78
N LEU A 214 -9.68 -4.61 4.04
CA LEU A 214 -10.43 -3.42 4.42
C LEU A 214 -9.64 -2.13 4.17
N ASP A 215 -8.35 -2.14 4.49
CA ASP A 215 -7.46 -1.00 4.23
C ASP A 215 -7.30 -0.76 2.72
N TYR A 216 -7.15 -1.85 1.95
CA TYR A 216 -7.15 -1.80 0.50
C TYR A 216 -8.46 -1.23 -0.06
N ALA A 217 -9.62 -1.72 0.42
CA ALA A 217 -10.92 -1.22 -0.01
C ALA A 217 -11.12 0.27 0.33
N GLN A 218 -10.66 0.71 1.51
CA GLN A 218 -10.66 2.12 1.88
C GLN A 218 -9.77 2.96 0.95
N HIS A 219 -8.57 2.46 0.63
CA HIS A 219 -7.65 3.12 -0.29
C HIS A 219 -8.26 3.26 -1.69
N LEU A 220 -8.89 2.21 -2.21
CA LEU A 220 -9.60 2.25 -3.49
C LEU A 220 -10.72 3.28 -3.47
N LYS A 221 -11.52 3.34 -2.40
CA LYS A 221 -12.60 4.33 -2.30
C LYS A 221 -12.10 5.76 -2.43
N ALA A 222 -10.95 6.07 -1.81
CA ALA A 222 -10.39 7.41 -1.81
C ALA A 222 -9.65 7.77 -3.11
N ASN A 223 -8.93 6.82 -3.71
CA ASN A 223 -7.98 7.10 -4.81
C ASN A 223 -8.40 6.53 -6.17
N TYR A 224 -9.20 5.45 -6.18
CA TYR A 224 -9.60 4.72 -7.38
C TYR A 224 -11.09 4.32 -7.36
N PRO A 225 -12.04 5.29 -7.40
CA PRO A 225 -13.47 4.99 -7.25
C PRO A 225 -14.03 3.99 -8.27
N PHE A 226 -13.43 3.91 -9.47
CA PHE A 226 -13.82 2.94 -10.49
C PHE A 226 -13.47 1.49 -10.11
N LEU A 227 -12.33 1.25 -9.44
CA LEU A 227 -11.97 -0.07 -8.90
C LEU A 227 -12.83 -0.40 -7.68
N PHE A 228 -13.07 0.59 -6.82
CA PHE A 228 -13.93 0.42 -5.65
C PHE A 228 -15.35 -0.01 -6.04
N SER A 229 -15.88 0.57 -7.12
CA SER A 229 -17.18 0.18 -7.69
C SER A 229 -17.26 -1.30 -8.04
N LEU A 230 -16.19 -1.90 -8.58
CA LEU A 230 -16.14 -3.34 -8.84
C LEU A 230 -16.12 -4.14 -7.54
N VAL A 231 -15.24 -3.77 -6.60
CA VAL A 231 -15.14 -4.43 -5.29
C VAL A 231 -16.49 -4.43 -4.57
N LEU A 232 -17.21 -3.31 -4.58
CA LEU A 232 -18.55 -3.17 -4.00
C LEU A 232 -19.59 -4.13 -4.58
N ARG A 233 -19.37 -4.74 -5.75
CA ARG A 233 -20.31 -5.71 -6.34
C ARG A 233 -19.83 -7.15 -6.27
N THR A 234 -18.53 -7.38 -6.06
CA THR A 234 -17.92 -8.70 -6.18
C THR A 234 -17.21 -9.17 -4.92
N HIS A 235 -17.21 -8.39 -3.84
CA HIS A 235 -16.46 -8.76 -2.65
C HIS A 235 -17.04 -10.02 -1.96
N PRO A 236 -16.19 -10.83 -1.32
CA PRO A 236 -16.57 -12.16 -0.82
C PRO A 236 -17.61 -12.16 0.30
N PHE A 237 -17.77 -11.04 1.01
CA PHE A 237 -18.73 -10.90 2.11
C PHE A 237 -20.16 -10.53 1.67
N GLN A 238 -20.43 -10.36 0.36
CA GLN A 238 -21.79 -10.14 -0.12
C GLN A 238 -22.59 -11.44 -0.16
N GLU A 239 -23.89 -11.34 0.08
CA GLU A 239 -24.80 -12.47 -0.09
C GLU A 239 -24.88 -12.95 -1.54
N LYS A 240 -24.81 -12.03 -2.51
CA LYS A 240 -24.94 -12.30 -3.95
C LYS A 240 -23.95 -11.46 -4.77
N PRO A 241 -22.66 -11.81 -4.80
CA PRO A 241 -21.67 -11.10 -5.60
C PRO A 241 -21.99 -11.25 -7.10
N SER A 242 -21.99 -10.13 -7.84
CA SER A 242 -22.21 -10.11 -9.30
C SER A 242 -21.34 -9.03 -9.94
N ALA A 243 -20.59 -9.38 -10.98
CA ALA A 243 -19.81 -8.39 -11.72
C ALA A 243 -20.68 -7.46 -12.60
N ALA A 244 -21.90 -7.91 -12.93
CA ALA A 244 -22.84 -7.16 -13.76
C ALA A 244 -23.52 -6.03 -12.96
N PHE A 245 -23.90 -4.96 -13.68
CA PHE A 245 -24.78 -3.95 -13.12
C PHE A 245 -26.18 -4.54 -12.95
N ALA A 246 -26.73 -4.42 -11.74
CA ALA A 246 -28.10 -4.78 -11.43
C ALA A 246 -29.07 -3.69 -11.92
#